data_AF-A0A377M263-F1
#
_entry.id   AF-A0A377M263-F1
#
_cell.length_a   1.000
_cell.length_b   1.000
_cell.length_c   1.000
_cell.angle_alpha   90.00
_cell.angle_beta   90.00
_cell.angle_gamma   90.00
#
_symmetry.space_group_name_H-M   'P 1'
#
loop_
_entity.id
_entity.type
_entity.pdbx_description
1 polymer ?
#
loop_
_entity_poly.entity_id
_entity_poly.type
_entity_poly.pdbx_seq_one_letter_code
_entity_poly.pdbx_strand_id
1 'polypeptide(L)'
;MEGNIASWMIPGKMVKGMGGAMDLVAGAQNIIVVMTHASKSGESKLLSRCTLPLTGVGCIRRVLTDLALLEIKDGAFILREYAPGVGIDEIVSKTAGKIIVADDVREMRFS
;
A
#
# COMPACT_ATOMS: atom_id res chain seq x y z
N MET A 1 -1.37 -1.66 12.16
CA MET A 1 -0.85 -1.69 10.78
C MET A 1 0.64 -1.41 10.84
N GLU A 2 1.44 -2.29 10.25
CA GLU A 2 2.87 -2.36 10.58
C GLU A 2 3.79 -2.02 9.41
N GLY A 3 3.27 -1.79 8.20
CA GLY A 3 4.15 -1.58 7.03
C GLY A 3 4.73 -2.88 6.47
N ASN A 4 4.01 -3.99 6.64
CA ASN A 4 4.38 -5.28 6.06
C ASN A 4 4.02 -5.31 4.56
N ILE A 5 4.77 -6.09 3.77
CA ILE A 5 4.50 -6.31 2.35
C ILE A 5 4.47 -7.80 2.04
N ALA A 6 3.55 -8.20 1.17
CA ALA A 6 3.47 -9.54 0.59
C ALA A 6 3.37 -9.41 -0.93
N SER A 7 4.37 -9.94 -1.66
CA SER A 7 4.48 -9.73 -3.12
C SER A 7 5.02 -10.93 -3.91
N TRP A 8 5.56 -11.96 -3.26
CA TRP A 8 6.30 -13.02 -3.97
C TRP A 8 5.49 -14.29 -4.25
N MET A 9 4.36 -14.51 -3.54
CA MET A 9 3.56 -15.73 -3.66
C MET A 9 2.07 -15.48 -3.36
N ILE A 10 1.22 -16.21 -4.09
CA ILE A 10 -0.19 -16.44 -3.76
C ILE A 10 -0.38 -17.97 -3.62
N PRO A 11 -0.68 -18.49 -2.42
CA PRO A 11 -0.88 -19.93 -2.20
C PRO A 11 -1.90 -20.52 -3.17
N GLY A 12 -1.54 -21.63 -3.81
CA GLY A 12 -2.42 -22.35 -4.76
C GLY A 12 -2.66 -21.67 -6.11
N LYS A 13 -2.05 -20.51 -6.39
CA LYS A 13 -2.20 -19.81 -7.68
C LYS A 13 -0.88 -19.45 -8.33
N MET A 14 0.05 -18.85 -7.58
CA MET A 14 1.24 -18.24 -8.17
C MET A 14 2.44 -18.33 -7.23
N VAL A 15 3.50 -18.96 -7.71
CA VAL A 15 4.80 -19.05 -7.02
C VAL A 15 5.86 -18.54 -7.98
N LYS A 16 6.36 -17.32 -7.76
CA LYS A 16 7.43 -16.75 -8.60
C LYS A 16 8.83 -16.89 -7.97
N GLY A 17 8.91 -17.36 -6.71
CA GLY A 17 10.11 -17.31 -5.89
C GLY A 17 10.36 -15.89 -5.37
N MET A 18 11.06 -15.76 -4.23
CA MET A 18 11.28 -14.45 -3.62
C MET A 18 12.28 -13.57 -4.37
N GLY A 19 13.18 -14.15 -5.17
CA GLY A 19 14.25 -13.42 -5.86
C GLY A 19 15.02 -12.50 -4.91
N GLY A 20 15.53 -11.38 -5.40
CA GLY A 20 16.17 -10.34 -4.58
C GLY A 20 15.19 -9.38 -3.88
N ALA A 21 13.89 -9.68 -3.86
CA ALA A 21 12.90 -8.77 -3.27
C ALA A 21 13.07 -8.64 -1.76
N MET A 22 13.47 -9.73 -1.09
CA MET A 22 13.75 -9.72 0.36
C MET A 22 14.99 -8.89 0.69
N ASP A 23 16.05 -9.01 -0.12
CA ASP A 23 17.28 -8.21 0.06
C ASP A 23 17.01 -6.71 -0.12
N LEU A 24 16.20 -6.33 -1.12
CA LEU A 24 15.82 -4.95 -1.35
C LEU A 24 15.05 -4.35 -0.16
N VAL A 25 14.08 -5.08 0.38
CA VAL A 25 13.28 -4.57 1.51
C VAL A 25 14.03 -4.59 2.85
N ALA A 26 15.13 -5.36 2.95
CA ALA A 26 16.00 -5.37 4.12
C ALA A 26 17.07 -4.26 4.07
N GLY A 27 17.58 -3.93 2.88
CA GLY A 27 18.71 -3.01 2.71
C GLY A 27 18.35 -1.54 2.50
N ALA A 28 17.13 -1.24 2.03
CA ALA A 28 16.72 0.13 1.70
C ALA A 28 16.07 0.84 2.89
N GLN A 29 16.51 2.07 3.18
CA GLN A 29 15.92 2.89 4.26
C GLN A 29 14.56 3.50 3.88
N ASN A 30 14.31 3.73 2.58
CA ASN A 30 13.12 4.39 2.07
C ASN A 30 12.44 3.51 1.02
N ILE A 31 11.55 2.62 1.46
CA ILE A 31 10.83 1.73 0.56
C ILE A 31 9.44 2.29 0.30
N ILE A 32 9.15 2.51 -0.98
CA ILE A 32 7.86 2.95 -1.50
C ILE A 32 7.27 1.81 -2.33
N VAL A 33 6.05 1.39 -2.00
CA VAL A 33 5.31 0.41 -2.80
C VAL A 33 4.52 1.13 -3.86
N VAL A 34 4.62 0.68 -5.10
CA VAL A 34 3.76 1.13 -6.21
C VAL A 34 2.88 -0.03 -6.63
N MET A 35 1.55 0.12 -6.51
CA MET A 35 0.59 -0.93 -6.86
C MET A 35 -0.80 -0.37 -7.14
N THR A 36 -1.69 -1.14 -7.77
CA THR A 36 -3.12 -0.77 -7.77
C THR A 36 -3.70 -0.87 -6.36
N HIS A 37 -4.63 0.01 -6.03
CA HIS A 37 -5.24 0.14 -4.70
C HIS A 37 -6.07 -1.09 -4.33
N ALA A 38 -6.79 -1.62 -5.33
CA ALA A 38 -7.62 -2.81 -5.23
C ALA A 38 -7.19 -3.89 -6.24
N SER A 39 -7.65 -5.12 -6.02
CA SER A 39 -7.58 -6.21 -6.98
C SER A 39 -8.53 -5.97 -8.15
N LYS A 40 -8.45 -6.82 -9.19
CA LYS A 40 -9.39 -6.76 -10.33
C LYS A 40 -10.84 -7.04 -9.92
N SER A 41 -11.07 -7.73 -8.80
CA SER A 41 -12.39 -7.97 -8.22
C SER A 41 -12.86 -6.84 -7.29
N GLY A 42 -12.08 -5.77 -7.14
CA GLY A 42 -12.41 -4.62 -6.28
C GLY A 42 -12.01 -4.79 -4.81
N GLU A 43 -11.42 -5.93 -4.43
CA GLU A 43 -10.97 -6.17 -3.05
C GLU A 43 -9.77 -5.29 -2.71
N SER A 44 -9.81 -4.64 -1.54
CA SER A 44 -8.70 -3.80 -1.08
C SER A 44 -7.39 -4.60 -0.96
N LYS A 45 -6.28 -4.03 -1.43
CA LYS A 45 -4.93 -4.54 -1.13
C LYS A 45 -4.31 -3.88 0.10
N LEU A 46 -4.94 -2.81 0.61
CA LEU A 46 -4.52 -2.08 1.79
C LEU A 46 -5.24 -2.62 3.01
N LEU A 47 -4.68 -3.67 3.60
CA LEU A 47 -5.28 -4.41 4.72
C LEU A 47 -4.75 -3.93 6.08
N SER A 48 -5.50 -4.22 7.15
CA SER A 48 -5.01 -4.06 8.53
C SER A 48 -3.82 -4.99 8.85
N ARG A 49 -3.82 -6.18 8.25
CA ARG A 49 -2.76 -7.20 8.29
C ARG A 49 -2.71 -7.95 6.96
N CYS A 50 -1.51 -8.22 6.44
CA CYS A 50 -1.35 -9.05 5.26
C CYS A 50 -1.86 -10.48 5.51
N THR A 51 -2.54 -11.04 4.52
CA THR A 51 -3.07 -12.41 4.53
C THR A 51 -2.22 -13.38 3.72
N LEU A 52 -1.35 -12.85 2.85
CA LEU A 52 -0.42 -13.61 2.04
C LEU A 52 0.96 -13.71 2.72
N PRO A 53 1.79 -14.69 2.32
CA PRO A 53 3.16 -14.82 2.82
C PRO A 53 3.95 -13.52 2.65
N LEU A 54 4.57 -13.06 3.73
CA LEU A 54 5.29 -11.80 3.75
C LEU A 54 6.57 -11.87 2.91
N THR A 55 6.86 -10.77 2.22
CA THR A 55 8.17 -10.46 1.64
C THR A 55 9.01 -9.66 2.64
N GLY A 56 8.39 -8.80 3.44
CA GLY A 56 9.07 -7.96 4.43
C GLY A 56 8.14 -7.52 5.56
N VAL A 57 8.72 -7.29 6.74
CA VAL A 57 8.04 -6.87 7.96
C VAL A 57 8.48 -5.45 8.30
N GLY A 58 7.55 -4.55 8.60
CA GLY A 58 7.92 -3.24 9.13
C GLY A 58 8.58 -2.27 8.14
N CYS A 59 8.75 -2.65 6.88
CA CYS A 59 9.70 -2.02 5.98
C CYS A 59 9.09 -0.94 5.06
N ILE A 60 7.76 -0.93 4.89
CA ILE A 60 7.09 0.01 3.98
C ILE A 60 6.71 1.28 4.72
N ARG A 61 7.16 2.43 4.19
CA ARG A 61 6.78 3.75 4.73
C ARG A 61 5.72 4.46 3.92
N ARG A 62 5.69 4.26 2.60
CA ARG A 62 4.70 4.87 1.69
C ARG A 62 4.18 3.88 0.68
N VAL A 63 2.94 4.10 0.27
CA VAL A 63 2.28 3.36 -0.81
C VAL A 63 1.71 4.37 -1.79
N LEU A 64 2.15 4.28 -3.04
CA LEU A 64 1.56 5.01 -4.16
C LEU A 64 0.65 4.05 -4.93
N THR A 65 -0.59 4.46 -5.15
CA THR A 65 -1.56 3.73 -5.96
C THR A 65 -2.11 4.56 -7.10
N ASP A 66 -2.92 3.92 -7.93
CA ASP A 66 -3.76 4.57 -8.94
C ASP A 66 -4.78 5.57 -8.36
N LEU A 67 -5.03 5.53 -7.03
CA LEU A 67 -6.00 6.38 -6.36
C LEU A 67 -5.35 7.39 -5.42
N ALA A 68 -4.24 7.05 -4.77
CA ALA A 68 -3.72 7.83 -3.65
C ALA A 68 -2.24 7.58 -3.35
N LEU A 69 -1.61 8.59 -2.74
CA LEU A 69 -0.35 8.47 -2.01
C LEU A 69 -0.68 8.39 -0.52
N LEU A 70 -0.31 7.27 0.10
CA LEU A 70 -0.52 7.01 1.51
C LEU A 70 0.82 6.84 2.22
N GLU A 71 0.89 7.36 3.44
CA GLU A 71 2.00 7.14 4.37
C GLU A 71 1.55 6.16 5.47
N ILE A 72 2.38 5.20 5.86
CA ILE A 72 2.06 4.28 6.97
C ILE A 72 2.65 4.85 8.25
N LYS A 73 1.80 5.32 9.17
CA LYS A 73 2.23 5.94 10.43
C LYS A 73 1.22 5.65 11.54
N ASP A 74 1.68 5.47 12.78
CA ASP A 74 0.85 5.34 13.98
C ASP A 74 -0.27 4.28 13.85
N GLY A 75 0.03 3.19 13.15
CA GLY A 75 -0.90 2.08 12.94
C GLY A 75 -2.00 2.33 11.91
N ALA A 76 -1.89 3.38 11.07
CA ALA A 76 -2.85 3.73 10.03
C ALA A 76 -2.18 4.06 8.69
N PHE A 77 -2.98 4.01 7.61
CA PHE A 77 -2.67 4.68 6.35
C PHE A 77 -3.09 6.16 6.47
N ILE A 78 -2.14 7.06 6.32
CA ILE A 78 -2.37 8.50 6.29
C ILE A 78 -2.49 8.91 4.83
N LEU A 79 -3.68 9.35 4.41
CA LEU A 79 -3.91 9.84 3.06
C LEU A 79 -3.25 11.22 2.91
N ARG A 80 -2.22 11.30 2.06
CA ARG A 80 -1.47 12.53 1.79
C ARG A 80 -1.90 13.19 0.50
N GLU A 81 -2.01 12.40 -0.56
CA GLU A 81 -2.46 12.90 -1.86
C GLU A 81 -3.47 11.94 -2.50
N TYR A 82 -4.41 12.49 -3.26
CA TYR A 82 -5.36 11.70 -4.06
C TYR A 82 -5.19 12.02 -5.56
N ALA A 83 -5.43 11.02 -6.40
CA ALA A 83 -5.31 11.18 -7.85
C ALA A 83 -6.37 12.17 -8.38
N PRO A 84 -6.09 12.92 -9.47
CA PRO A 84 -7.05 13.87 -10.02
C PRO A 84 -8.39 13.22 -10.36
N GLY A 85 -9.47 13.87 -9.94
CA GLY A 85 -10.84 13.37 -10.17
C GLY A 85 -11.27 12.18 -9.30
N VAL A 86 -10.44 11.72 -8.37
CA VAL A 86 -10.80 10.66 -7.40
C VAL A 86 -11.36 11.28 -6.12
N GLY A 87 -12.51 10.79 -5.67
CA GLY A 87 -13.12 11.20 -4.40
C GLY A 87 -12.42 10.58 -3.19
N ILE A 88 -12.29 11.35 -2.11
CA ILE A 88 -11.72 10.83 -0.84
C ILE A 88 -12.55 9.66 -0.31
N ASP A 89 -13.88 9.74 -0.38
CA ASP A 89 -14.77 8.66 0.06
C ASP A 89 -14.56 7.36 -0.71
N GLU A 90 -14.22 7.43 -2.01
CA GLU A 90 -13.87 6.26 -2.79
C GLU A 90 -12.61 5.58 -2.24
N ILE A 91 -11.56 6.37 -1.96
CA ILE A 91 -10.30 5.87 -1.40
C ILE A 91 -10.55 5.20 -0.04
N VAL A 92 -11.33 5.85 0.84
CA VAL A 92 -11.69 5.30 2.15
C VAL A 92 -12.46 3.99 1.98
N SER A 93 -13.45 3.95 1.08
CA SER A 93 -14.26 2.74 0.83
C SER A 93 -13.43 1.57 0.26
N LYS A 94 -12.35 1.87 -0.47
CA LYS A 94 -11.44 0.88 -1.05
C LYS A 94 -10.22 0.57 -0.17
N THR A 95 -10.16 1.12 1.04
CA THR A 95 -9.12 0.83 2.03
C THR A 95 -9.69 0.01 3.19
N ALA A 96 -9.27 -1.26 3.31
CA ALA A 96 -9.74 -2.12 4.39
C ALA A 96 -9.00 -1.90 5.73
N GLY A 97 -7.78 -1.36 5.68
CA GLY A 97 -7.02 -0.95 6.84
C GLY A 97 -7.54 0.36 7.44
N LYS A 98 -7.16 0.66 8.70
CA LYS A 98 -7.42 1.98 9.30
C LYS A 98 -6.80 3.07 8.42
N ILE A 99 -7.62 4.00 7.95
CA ILE A 99 -7.20 5.17 7.18
C ILE A 99 -7.52 6.45 7.95
N ILE A 100 -6.65 7.43 7.84
CA ILE A 100 -6.81 8.78 8.37
C ILE A 100 -6.58 9.75 7.22
N VAL A 101 -7.55 10.63 6.97
CA VAL A 101 -7.39 11.74 6.03
C VAL A 101 -6.57 12.82 6.71
N ALA A 102 -5.43 13.20 6.14
CA ALA A 102 -4.59 14.23 6.71
C ALA A 102 -5.26 15.61 6.56
N ASP A 103 -5.03 16.51 7.52
CA ASP A 103 -5.53 17.90 7.46
C ASP A 103 -4.99 18.66 6.23
N ASP A 104 -3.82 18.25 5.75
CA ASP A 104 -3.12 18.82 4.59
C ASP A 104 -3.30 17.98 3.31
N VAL A 105 -4.30 17.08 3.26
CA VAL A 105 -4.57 16.26 2.08
C VAL A 105 -4.82 17.13 0.84
N ARG A 106 -4.26 16.73 -0.30
CA ARG A 106 -4.36 17.49 -1.54
C ARG A 106 -4.46 16.61 -2.78
N GLU A 107 -5.00 17.16 -3.86
CA GLU A 107 -4.94 16.52 -5.16
C GLU A 107 -3.47 16.44 -5.64
N MET A 108 -3.09 15.30 -6.22
CA MET A 108 -1.78 15.12 -6.83
C MET A 108 -1.57 16.09 -7.99
N ARG A 109 -0.34 16.62 -8.10
CA ARG A 109 0.06 17.46 -9.22
C ARG A 109 1.16 16.76 -10.01
N PHE A 110 0.91 16.58 -11.31
CA PHE A 110 1.91 16.11 -12.25
C PHE A 110 2.41 17.33 -13.03
N SER A 111 3.60 17.81 -12.67
CA SER A 111 4.30 18.89 -13.38
C SER A 111 5.29 18.33 -14.38
#